data_AF-A0A1E3H186-F1
#
_entry.id   AF-A0A1E3H186-F1
#
_cell.length_a   1.000
_cell.length_b   1.000
_cell.length_c   1.000
_cell.angle_alpha   90.00
_cell.angle_beta   90.00
_cell.angle_gamma   90.00
#
_symmetry.space_group_name_H-M   'P 1'
#
loop_
_entity.id
_entity.type
_entity.pdbx_description
1 polymer ?
#
loop_
_entity_poly.entity_id
_entity_poly.type
_entity_poly.pdbx_seq_one_letter_code
_entity_poly.pdbx_strand_id
1 'polypeptide(L)' 'MSDITLSAGVRQNLNTLQATADLLGKTQNRLATGNKVNSALDNPSSFFTASSLNSRARIFRACRTT' A
#
# COMPACT_ATOMS: atom_id res chain seq x y z
N MET A 1 -25.34 -22.71 -17.02
CA MET A 1 -24.59 -22.11 -15.91
C MET A 1 -25.47 -22.25 -14.69
N SER A 2 -25.32 -23.37 -13.99
CA SER A 2 -25.94 -23.61 -12.70
C SER A 2 -25.76 -22.36 -11.84
N ASP A 3 -26.89 -21.80 -11.43
CA ASP A 3 -27.04 -20.77 -10.43
C ASP A 3 -26.37 -21.27 -9.15
N ILE A 4 -25.04 -21.21 -9.12
CA ILE A 4 -24.26 -21.18 -7.90
C ILE A 4 -24.63 -19.83 -7.30
N THR A 5 -25.83 -19.81 -6.73
CA THR A 5 -26.26 -18.98 -5.63
C THR A 5 -25.35 -19.38 -4.48
N LEU A 6 -24.05 -19.10 -4.61
CA LEU A 6 -23.13 -19.03 -3.50
C LEU A 6 -23.81 -17.99 -2.61
N SER A 7 -24.52 -18.51 -1.59
CA SER A 7 -25.52 -17.80 -0.80
C SER A 7 -25.04 -16.37 -0.62
N ALA A 8 -25.85 -15.36 -0.94
CA ALA A 8 -25.38 -13.96 -0.98
C ALA A 8 -24.55 -13.59 0.26
N GLY A 9 -24.83 -14.20 1.42
CA GLY A 9 -24.01 -14.16 2.62
C GLY A 9 -22.60 -14.77 2.52
N VAL A 10 -22.40 -15.92 1.88
CA VAL A 10 -21.06 -16.54 1.69
C VAL A 10 -20.17 -15.72 0.75
N ARG A 11 -20.70 -15.13 -0.33
CA ARG A 11 -19.94 -14.16 -1.13
C ARG A 11 -19.61 -12.90 -0.35
N GLN A 12 -20.53 -12.40 0.46
CA GLN A 12 -20.27 -11.25 1.31
C GLN A 12 -19.17 -11.57 2.35
N ASN A 13 -19.19 -12.76 2.93
CA ASN A 13 -18.17 -13.24 3.85
C ASN A 13 -16.82 -13.42 3.13
N LEU A 14 -16.82 -13.99 1.93
CA LEU A 14 -15.62 -14.12 1.09
C LEU A 14 -15.06 -12.75 0.69
N ASN A 15 -15.91 -11.80 0.31
CA ASN A 15 -15.51 -10.44 -0.04
C ASN A 15 -14.91 -9.71 1.18
N THR A 16 -15.49 -9.93 2.36
CA THR A 16 -14.94 -9.43 3.63
C THR A 16 -13.58 -10.06 3.95
N LEU A 17 -13.44 -11.37 3.73
CA LEU A 17 -12.18 -12.10 3.91
C LEU A 17 -11.12 -11.65 2.89
N GLN A 18 -11.49 -11.38 1.63
CA GLN A 18 -10.60 -10.84 0.61
C GLN A 18 -10.12 -9.42 0.97
N ALA A 19 -11.03 -8.53 1.36
CA ALA A 19 -10.69 -7.19 1.83
C ALA A 19 -9.77 -7.23 3.07
N THR A 20 -9.95 -8.23 3.93
CA THR A 20 -9.09 -8.46 5.10
C THR A 20 -7.71 -8.97 4.69
N ALA A 21 -7.62 -9.88 3.71
CA ALA A 21 -6.35 -10.36 3.15
C ALA A 21 -5.56 -9.22 2.48
N ASP A 22 -6.24 -8.35 1.73
CA ASP A 22 -5.63 -7.16 1.13
C ASP A 22 -5.13 -6.18 2.19
N LEU A 23 -5.90 -5.99 3.27
CA LEU A 23 -5.48 -5.17 4.40
C LEU A 23 -4.24 -5.76 5.10
N LEU A 24 -4.18 -7.08 5.26
CA LEU A 24 -3.02 -7.79 5.82
C LEU A 24 -1.79 -7.66 4.92
N GLY A 25 -1.94 -7.76 3.59
CA GLY A 25 -0.84 -7.53 2.64
C GLY A 25 -0.33 -6.09 2.70
N LYS A 26 -1.22 -5.11 2.85
CA LYS A 26 -0.85 -3.70 3.04
C LYS A 26 -0.15 -3.46 4.37
N THR A 27 -0.61 -4.06 5.48
CA THR A 27 0.06 -3.91 6.78
C THR A 27 1.43 -4.58 6.79
N GLN A 28 1.58 -5.77 6.21
CA GLN A 28 2.90 -6.40 6.04
C GLN A 28 3.85 -5.52 5.22
N ASN A 29 3.39 -4.95 4.11
CA ASN A 29 4.20 -4.02 3.33
C ASN A 29 4.60 -2.78 4.14
N ARG A 30 3.69 -2.22 4.94
CA ARG A 30 3.98 -1.07 5.82
C ARG A 30 4.94 -1.41 6.95
N LEU A 31 4.87 -2.61 7.53
CA LEU A 31 5.85 -3.07 8.53
C LEU A 31 7.23 -3.33 7.91
N ALA A 32 7.30 -3.98 6.75
CA ALA A 32 8.56 -4.32 6.09
C ALA A 32 9.33 -3.08 5.61
N THR A 33 8.61 -2.05 5.15
CA THR A 33 9.21 -0.80 4.65
C THR A 33 9.31 0.30 5.71
N GLY A 34 8.57 0.17 6.82
CA GLY A 34 8.41 1.21 7.84
C GLY A 34 7.65 2.46 7.36
N ASN A 35 7.17 2.50 6.11
CA ASN A 35 6.57 3.68 5.50
C ASN A 35 5.04 3.55 5.46
N LYS A 36 4.35 4.65 5.81
CA LYS A 36 2.88 4.71 5.81
C LYS A 36 2.28 4.61 4.40
N VAL A 37 3.02 5.04 3.37
CA VAL A 37 2.60 5.08 1.96
C VAL A 37 3.68 4.42 1.13
N ASN A 38 3.38 3.24 0.61
CA ASN A 38 4.34 2.45 -0.17
C ASN A 38 4.11 2.52 -1.68
N SER A 39 2.92 2.97 -2.08
CA SER A 39 2.49 3.04 -3.47
C SER A 39 1.84 4.38 -3.75
N ALA A 40 2.06 4.91 -4.96
CA ALA A 40 1.34 6.07 -5.48
C ALA A 40 -0.18 5.85 -5.53
N LEU A 41 -0.65 4.60 -5.51
CA LEU A 41 -2.06 4.23 -5.47
C LEU A 41 -2.69 4.42 -4.07
N ASP A 42 -1.90 4.36 -2.99
CA ASP A 42 -2.42 4.54 -1.62
C ASP A 42 -2.57 6.03 -1.26
N ASN A 43 -1.65 6.90 -1.71
CA ASN A 43 -1.81 8.35 -1.64
C ASN A 43 -0.78 9.06 -2.57
N PRO A 44 -1.19 9.55 -3.75
CA PRO A 44 -0.25 10.14 -4.70
C PRO A 44 0.43 11.40 -4.15
N SER A 45 -0.31 12.28 -3.46
CA SER A 45 0.26 13.51 -2.88
C SER A 45 1.38 13.24 -1.87
N SER A 46 1.17 12.28 -0.96
CA SER A 46 2.17 11.91 0.04
C SER A 46 3.39 11.19 -0.58
N PHE A 47 3.17 10.33 -1.59
CA PHE A 47 4.24 9.62 -2.28
C PHE A 47 5.16 10.58 -3.06
N PHE A 48 4.59 11.50 -3.84
CA PHE A 48 5.38 12.48 -4.61
C PHE A 48 6.10 13.48 -3.70
N THR A 49 5.47 13.91 -2.60
CA THR A 49 6.11 14.80 -1.62
C THR A 49 7.30 14.10 -0.94
N ALA A 50 7.13 12.85 -0.50
CA ALA A 50 8.22 12.07 0.09
C ALA A 50 9.36 11.79 -0.90
N SER A 51 9.05 11.53 -2.18
CA SER A 51 10.05 11.34 -3.24
C SER A 51 10.88 12.61 -3.50
N SER A 52 10.21 13.78 -3.52
CA SER A 52 10.89 15.08 -3.64
C SER A 52 11.80 15.35 -2.43
N LEU A 53 11.31 15.12 -1.20
CA LEU A 53 12.11 15.25 0.03
C LEU A 53 13.31 14.29 0.06
N ASN A 54 13.14 13.04 -0.38
CA ASN A 54 14.22 12.08 -0.45
C ASN A 54 15.30 12.50 -1.47
N SER A 55 14.90 13.06 -2.60
CA SER A 55 15.81 13.59 -3.62
C SER A 55 16.61 14.77 -3.08
N ARG A 56 15.98 15.68 -2.31
CA ARG A 56 16.65 16.78 -1.61
C ARG A 56 17.61 16.28 -0.52
N ALA A 57 17.22 15.30 0.28
CA ALA A 57 18.11 14.71 1.28
C ALA A 57 19.32 14.02 0.63
N ARG A 58 19.12 13.37 -0.53
CA ARG A 58 20.21 12.79 -1.33
C ARG A 58 21.18 13.85 -1.83
N ILE A 59 20.70 14.98 -2.35
CA ILE A 59 21.59 16.04 -2.83
C ILE A 59 22.44 16.63 -1.69
N PHE A 60 21.84 16.80 -0.50
CA PHE A 60 22.55 17.29 0.68
C PHE A 60 23.60 16.29 1.19
N ARG A 61 23.31 14.98 1.14
CA ARG A 61 24.29 13.94 1.47
C ARG A 61 25.43 13.88 0.47
N ALA A 62 25.16 14.04 -0.82
CA ALA A 62 26.19 14.03 -1.87
C ALA A 62 27.15 15.23 -1.74
N CYS A 63 26.64 16.41 -1.40
CA CYS A 63 27.45 17.62 -1.20
C CYS A 63 28.36 17.54 0.05
N ARG A 64 28.06 16.67 1.02
CA ARG A 64 28.89 16.49 2.23
C ARG A 64 30.10 15.57 1.99
N THR A 65 30.09 14.78 0.91
CA THR A 65 31.10 13.74 0.63
C THR A 65 32.13 14.14 -0.43
N THR A 66 32.08 15.37 -0.92
CA THR A 66 33.02 16.00 -1.86
C THR A 66 33.58 17.27 -1.25
#